data_AF-A0A2V8N1U4-F1
#
_entry.id   AF-A0A2V8N1U4-F1
#
_cell.length_a   1.000
_cell.length_b   1.000
_cell.length_c   1.000
_cell.angle_alpha   90.00
_cell.angle_beta   90.00
_cell.angle_gamma   90.00
#
_symmetry.space_group_name_H-M   'P 1'
#
loop_
_entity.id
_entity.type
_entity.pdbx_description
1 polymer ?
#
loop_
_entity_poly.entity_id
_entity_poly.type
_entity_poly.pdbx_seq_one_letter_code
_entity_poly.pdbx_strand_id
1 'polypeptide(L)'
;MEIIEHVDLWQKRYREWIAARKTFEYPEDYLVANTRAPFTPLRRALSMMNLALVSSAGAYVDGTDPFDTDAPDGDFTFREIPGDIDLADLCFSARGYDPVFVQQDPNVQVPLARLREFESNRIIGQVNSVFWSFCGFIPDAARLANEMLPKLAERLHRYEVQAALLIPASRLCHQSVALAARAIEISGIPTMILAVDRAVAEKARAPRTAFYRGQIGSVAGKPNWPEHQRRILDEALRWIEPMGQPGSKKLVVDLESQVEVARGER
;
A
#
# COMPACT_ATOMS: atom_id res chain seq x y z
N MET A 1 4.63 -20.69 -2.87
CA MET A 1 3.81 -19.99 -3.87
C MET A 1 4.68 -18.89 -4.47
N GLU A 2 4.53 -18.58 -5.74
CA GLU A 2 5.32 -17.54 -6.42
C GLU A 2 4.70 -16.15 -6.23
N ILE A 3 5.53 -15.10 -6.20
CA ILE A 3 5.06 -13.71 -6.17
C ILE A 3 4.40 -13.35 -7.50
N ILE A 4 5.02 -13.74 -8.63
CA ILE A 4 4.49 -13.57 -9.99
C ILE A 4 4.41 -14.95 -10.64
N GLU A 5 3.21 -15.38 -10.99
CA GLU A 5 2.97 -16.59 -11.78
C GLU A 5 3.33 -16.31 -13.24
N HIS A 6 3.94 -17.29 -13.90
CA HIS A 6 4.38 -17.17 -15.31
C HIS A 6 5.27 -15.94 -15.57
N VAL A 7 6.22 -15.67 -14.67
CA VAL A 7 7.10 -14.48 -14.73
C VAL A 7 7.82 -14.34 -16.08
N ASP A 8 8.24 -15.44 -16.72
CA ASP A 8 8.91 -15.41 -18.03
C ASP A 8 8.02 -14.82 -19.14
N LEU A 9 6.72 -15.14 -19.13
CA LEU A 9 5.74 -14.59 -20.07
C LEU A 9 5.51 -13.10 -19.80
N TRP A 10 5.51 -12.70 -18.54
CA TRP A 10 5.45 -11.28 -18.17
C TRP A 10 6.71 -10.52 -18.61
N GLN A 11 7.90 -11.06 -18.36
CA GLN A 11 9.18 -10.46 -18.78
C GLN A 11 9.31 -10.32 -20.29
N LYS A 12 8.77 -11.27 -21.06
CA LYS A 12 8.68 -11.15 -22.52
C LYS A 12 7.86 -9.91 -22.93
N ARG A 13 6.65 -9.76 -22.40
CA ARG A 13 5.78 -8.58 -22.64
C ARG A 13 6.44 -7.28 -22.19
N TYR A 14 7.11 -7.29 -21.04
CA TYR A 14 7.84 -6.13 -20.54
C TYR A 14 8.97 -5.70 -21.48
N ARG A 15 9.77 -6.65 -22.00
CA ARG A 15 10.82 -6.35 -23.00
C ARG A 15 10.25 -5.80 -24.31
N GLU A 16 9.14 -6.37 -24.78
CA GLU A 16 8.44 -5.88 -25.98
C GLU A 16 7.91 -4.45 -25.76
N TRP A 17 7.33 -4.18 -24.59
CA TRP A 17 6.86 -2.85 -24.22
C TRP A 17 8.01 -1.85 -24.13
N ILE A 18 9.11 -2.16 -23.43
CA ILE A 18 10.29 -1.29 -23.33
C ILE A 18 10.84 -0.95 -24.73
N ALA A 19 10.93 -1.94 -25.62
CA ALA A 19 11.41 -1.73 -26.98
C ALA A 19 10.48 -0.84 -27.83
N ALA A 20 9.17 -0.91 -27.59
CA ALA A 20 8.16 -0.11 -28.29
C ALA A 20 7.87 1.24 -27.61
N ARG A 21 8.40 1.47 -26.41
CA ARG A 21 7.98 2.55 -25.51
C ARG A 21 8.32 3.93 -26.08
N LYS A 22 7.28 4.74 -26.33
CA LYS A 22 7.40 6.18 -26.64
C LYS A 22 6.99 7.08 -25.47
N THR A 23 6.11 6.57 -24.60
CA THR A 23 5.57 7.26 -23.42
C THR A 23 5.54 6.30 -22.23
N PHE A 24 5.25 6.79 -21.02
CA PHE A 24 5.07 5.93 -19.84
C PHE A 24 3.70 5.23 -19.78
N GLU A 25 2.89 5.34 -20.83
CA GLU A 25 1.64 4.59 -20.95
C GLU A 25 1.93 3.11 -21.22
N TYR A 26 1.16 2.26 -20.57
CA TYR A 26 1.27 0.81 -20.71
C TYR A 26 -0.10 0.19 -21.02
N PRO A 27 -0.15 -0.82 -21.91
CA PRO A 27 -1.39 -1.51 -22.24
C PRO A 27 -1.89 -2.34 -21.04
N GLU A 28 -3.15 -2.72 -20.99
CA GLU A 28 -3.67 -3.44 -19.81
C GLU A 28 -3.03 -4.81 -19.59
N ASP A 29 -2.64 -5.49 -20.67
CA ASP A 29 -1.92 -6.76 -20.66
C ASP A 29 -0.48 -6.64 -20.16
N TYR A 30 0.03 -5.43 -19.98
CA TYR A 30 1.26 -5.15 -19.25
C TYR A 30 1.18 -5.61 -17.78
N LEU A 31 0.02 -5.46 -17.15
CA LEU A 31 -0.12 -5.73 -15.73
C LEU A 31 0.06 -7.22 -15.42
N VAL A 32 0.73 -7.52 -14.31
CA VAL A 32 0.89 -8.87 -13.77
C VAL A 32 -0.48 -9.45 -13.50
N ALA A 33 -0.71 -10.64 -14.05
CA ALA A 33 -1.90 -11.44 -13.83
C ALA A 33 -1.51 -12.72 -13.09
N ASN A 34 -2.06 -12.90 -11.90
CA ASN A 34 -1.93 -14.12 -11.12
C ASN A 34 -3.29 -14.83 -11.07
N THR A 35 -3.28 -16.12 -10.72
CA THR A 35 -4.49 -16.90 -10.49
C THR A 35 -4.66 -17.23 -9.00
N ARG A 36 -3.60 -17.70 -8.34
CA ARG A 36 -3.63 -18.02 -6.91
C ARG A 36 -3.24 -16.82 -6.07
N ALA A 37 -3.73 -16.75 -4.83
CA ALA A 37 -3.33 -15.76 -3.85
C ALA A 37 -2.75 -16.46 -2.61
N PRO A 38 -1.57 -16.04 -2.10
CA PRO A 38 -1.08 -16.54 -0.83
C PRO A 38 -1.99 -16.04 0.28
N PHE A 39 -2.05 -16.77 1.39
CA PHE A 39 -2.90 -16.41 2.50
C PHE A 39 -2.32 -16.92 3.82
N THR A 40 -2.06 -15.98 4.70
CA THR A 40 -1.71 -16.22 6.08
C THR A 40 -2.90 -15.80 6.95
N PRO A 41 -3.50 -16.71 7.73
CA PRO A 41 -4.57 -16.35 8.66
C PRO A 41 -4.02 -15.50 9.80
N LEU A 42 -4.85 -14.58 10.30
CA LEU A 42 -4.53 -13.81 11.50
C LEU A 42 -4.53 -14.74 12.72
N ARG A 43 -3.52 -14.61 13.60
CA ARG A 43 -3.35 -15.52 14.76
C ARG A 43 -3.79 -14.93 16.09
N ARG A 44 -3.98 -13.60 16.17
CA ARG A 44 -4.33 -12.84 17.37
C ARG A 44 -5.29 -11.71 17.00
N ALA A 45 -5.93 -11.09 17.98
CA ALA A 45 -6.68 -9.87 17.76
C ALA A 45 -5.73 -8.72 17.37
N LEU A 46 -6.19 -7.80 16.51
CA LEU A 46 -5.44 -6.63 16.06
C LEU A 46 -4.97 -5.76 17.23
N SER A 47 -5.78 -5.67 18.29
CA SER A 47 -5.48 -4.98 19.55
C SER A 47 -4.28 -5.55 20.32
N MET A 48 -3.71 -6.67 19.87
CA MET A 48 -2.50 -7.30 20.40
C MET A 48 -1.35 -7.33 19.40
N MET A 49 -1.49 -6.67 18.25
CA MET A 49 -0.57 -6.78 17.13
C MET A 49 0.35 -5.58 16.95
N ASN A 50 1.58 -5.87 16.54
CA ASN A 50 2.51 -4.93 15.92
C ASN A 50 2.14 -4.74 14.44
N LEU A 51 1.51 -3.60 14.11
CA LEU A 51 1.05 -3.27 12.76
C LEU A 51 2.09 -2.44 12.01
N ALA A 52 2.58 -2.95 10.88
CA ALA A 52 3.39 -2.17 9.94
C ALA A 52 2.52 -1.35 8.97
N LEU A 53 3.04 -0.20 8.57
CA LEU A 53 2.58 0.56 7.43
C LEU A 53 3.61 0.44 6.29
N VAL A 54 3.14 0.11 5.09
CA VAL A 54 3.93 0.14 3.85
C VAL A 54 3.24 1.05 2.84
N SER A 55 3.86 2.17 2.48
CA SER A 55 3.28 3.15 1.56
C SER A 55 4.11 3.28 0.29
N SER A 56 3.47 3.24 -0.88
CA SER A 56 4.14 3.46 -2.16
C SER A 56 4.16 4.94 -2.58
N ALA A 57 3.97 5.88 -1.64
CA ALA A 57 3.91 7.31 -1.93
C ALA A 57 5.29 7.94 -2.17
N GLY A 58 6.37 7.16 -2.08
CA GLY A 58 7.72 7.71 -2.17
C GLY A 58 8.02 8.70 -1.04
N ALA A 59 7.54 8.42 0.17
CA ALA A 59 7.81 9.25 1.34
C ALA A 59 9.27 9.07 1.79
N TYR A 60 9.95 10.16 2.12
CA TYR A 60 11.30 10.19 2.68
C TYR A 60 11.42 11.33 3.69
N VAL A 61 12.46 11.30 4.52
CA VAL A 61 12.70 12.31 5.55
C VAL A 61 13.40 13.51 4.93
N ASP A 62 12.98 14.73 5.27
CA ASP A 62 13.67 15.94 4.84
C ASP A 62 15.15 15.90 5.25
N GLY A 63 16.03 16.37 4.36
CA GLY A 63 17.48 16.27 4.50
C GLY A 63 18.08 14.89 4.18
N THR A 64 17.30 13.91 3.71
CA THR A 64 17.80 12.63 3.19
C THR A 64 17.63 12.49 1.67
N ASP A 65 18.32 11.52 1.06
CA ASP A 65 18.27 11.34 -0.39
C ASP A 65 16.85 10.94 -0.88
N PRO A 66 16.28 11.71 -1.84
CA PRO A 66 15.00 11.38 -2.45
C PRO A 66 15.08 10.06 -3.25
N PHE A 67 13.94 9.56 -3.69
CA PHE A 67 13.91 8.45 -4.64
C PHE A 67 14.20 8.92 -6.06
N ASP A 68 14.79 8.03 -6.87
CA ASP A 68 15.05 8.27 -8.29
C ASP A 68 13.76 8.09 -9.11
N THR A 69 13.10 9.20 -9.42
CA THR A 69 11.89 9.21 -10.25
C THR A 69 12.19 9.12 -11.75
N ASP A 70 13.44 9.31 -12.16
CA ASP A 70 13.87 9.32 -13.56
C ASP A 70 14.30 7.92 -14.04
N ALA A 71 14.58 7.00 -13.10
CA ALA A 71 14.86 5.59 -13.38
C ALA A 71 13.78 4.98 -14.32
N PRO A 72 14.15 4.54 -15.53
CA PRO A 72 13.20 4.05 -16.54
C PRO A 72 12.36 2.86 -16.09
N ASP A 73 12.93 2.03 -15.22
CA ASP A 73 12.38 0.76 -14.74
C ASP A 73 11.80 0.85 -13.32
N GLY A 74 11.96 2.00 -12.67
CA GLY A 74 11.58 2.25 -11.28
C GLY A 74 12.76 2.31 -10.32
N ASP A 75 12.52 2.87 -9.15
CA ASP A 75 13.45 2.80 -8.00
C ASP A 75 13.14 1.52 -7.21
N PHE A 76 14.15 0.67 -7.00
CA PHE A 76 14.03 -0.62 -6.29
C PHE A 76 14.52 -0.54 -4.84
N THR A 77 14.61 0.66 -4.30
CA THR A 77 14.92 0.93 -2.90
C THR A 77 13.65 1.25 -2.11
N PHE A 78 13.74 1.05 -0.81
CA PHE A 78 12.74 1.52 0.15
C PHE A 78 13.45 2.25 1.28
N ARG A 79 12.71 3.09 2.00
CA ARG A 79 13.16 3.79 3.20
C ARG A 79 12.48 3.15 4.42
N GLU A 80 13.26 2.99 5.47
CA GLU A 80 12.80 2.71 6.83
C GLU A 80 12.71 4.07 7.53
N ILE A 81 11.49 4.53 7.83
CA ILE A 81 11.26 5.86 8.41
C ILE A 81 10.70 5.70 9.83
N PRO A 82 11.21 6.44 10.83
CA PRO A 82 10.69 6.38 12.19
C PRO A 82 9.17 6.57 12.25
N GLY A 83 8.49 5.69 12.97
CA GLY A 83 7.05 5.68 13.13
C GLY A 83 6.51 6.83 13.98
N ASP A 84 7.39 7.56 14.68
CA ASP A 84 7.13 8.73 15.53
C ASP A 84 7.53 10.06 14.87
N ILE A 85 7.98 10.05 13.61
CA ILE A 85 8.36 11.26 12.85
C ILE A 85 7.23 12.31 12.84
N ASP A 86 7.62 13.59 12.86
CA ASP A 86 6.70 14.68 12.55
C ASP A 86 6.31 14.59 11.06
N LEU A 87 5.02 14.61 10.77
CA LEU A 87 4.54 14.56 9.40
C LEU A 87 5.00 15.77 8.57
N ALA A 88 5.34 16.89 9.21
CA ALA A 88 5.92 18.05 8.55
C ALA A 88 7.34 17.79 8.00
N ASP A 89 8.07 16.82 8.56
CA ASP A 89 9.42 16.44 8.11
C ASP A 89 9.40 15.41 6.97
N LEU A 90 8.20 15.04 6.47
CA LEU A 90 8.06 14.13 5.34
C LEU A 90 8.03 14.88 4.01
N CYS A 91 8.90 14.45 3.11
CA CYS A 91 8.89 14.83 1.69
C CYS A 91 8.42 13.64 0.83
N PHE A 92 8.01 13.92 -0.42
CA PHE A 92 7.44 12.91 -1.31
C PHE A 92 8.03 12.98 -2.72
N SER A 93 8.66 11.89 -3.18
CA SER A 93 9.04 11.67 -4.58
C SER A 93 7.86 11.09 -5.36
N ALA A 94 6.85 11.92 -5.63
CA ALA A 94 5.61 11.47 -6.26
C ALA A 94 5.82 11.03 -7.72
N ARG A 95 5.42 9.78 -8.03
CA ARG A 95 5.46 9.23 -9.39
C ARG A 95 4.17 8.50 -9.74
N GLY A 96 3.51 8.95 -10.81
CA GLY A 96 2.26 8.36 -11.29
C GLY A 96 0.98 8.78 -10.55
N TYR A 97 1.07 9.77 -9.65
CA TYR A 97 -0.07 10.37 -8.96
C TYR A 97 0.16 11.86 -8.72
N ASP A 98 -0.91 12.61 -8.42
CA ASP A 98 -0.82 14.04 -8.13
C ASP A 98 -0.35 14.27 -6.67
N PRO A 99 0.81 14.92 -6.44
CA PRO A 99 1.31 15.18 -5.10
C PRO A 99 0.48 16.19 -4.30
N VAL A 100 -0.47 16.90 -4.92
CA VAL A 100 -1.23 17.98 -4.26
C VAL A 100 -1.87 17.52 -2.95
N PHE A 101 -2.37 16.28 -2.87
CA PHE A 101 -3.04 15.78 -1.69
C PHE A 101 -2.06 15.50 -0.55
N VAL A 102 -0.91 14.88 -0.83
CA VAL A 102 0.10 14.59 0.19
C VAL A 102 0.81 15.85 0.68
N GLN A 103 0.90 16.89 -0.17
CA GLN A 103 1.39 18.21 0.22
C GLN A 103 0.41 18.95 1.14
N GLN A 104 -0.89 18.73 0.97
CA GLN A 104 -1.92 19.30 1.85
C GLN A 104 -2.03 18.57 3.18
N ASP A 105 -1.96 17.22 3.15
CA ASP A 105 -2.08 16.36 4.32
C ASP A 105 -1.39 15.02 4.06
N PRO A 106 -0.21 14.75 4.66
CA PRO A 106 0.48 13.46 4.52
C PRO A 106 -0.36 12.24 4.89
N ASN A 107 -1.39 12.38 5.74
CA ASN A 107 -2.22 11.27 6.18
C ASN A 107 -3.04 10.63 5.06
N VAL A 108 -3.19 11.29 3.90
CA VAL A 108 -3.90 10.72 2.75
C VAL A 108 -3.16 9.54 2.09
N GLN A 109 -1.87 9.35 2.41
CA GLN A 109 -1.05 8.22 1.94
C GLN A 109 -0.18 7.58 3.03
N VAL A 110 0.10 8.32 4.10
CA VAL A 110 0.92 7.89 5.24
C VAL A 110 0.14 8.25 6.52
N PRO A 111 -0.94 7.50 6.85
CA PRO A 111 -1.90 7.85 7.89
C PRO A 111 -1.38 7.60 9.33
N LEU A 112 -0.13 7.98 9.63
CA LEU A 112 0.50 7.70 10.92
C LEU A 112 -0.27 8.37 12.06
N ALA A 113 -0.79 9.60 11.90
CA ALA A 113 -1.55 10.24 12.96
C ALA A 113 -2.80 9.41 13.32
N ARG A 114 -3.52 8.92 12.31
CA ARG A 114 -4.71 8.08 12.48
C ARG A 114 -4.38 6.72 13.08
N LEU A 115 -3.26 6.10 12.67
CA LEU A 115 -2.82 4.84 13.24
C LEU A 115 -2.38 4.98 14.71
N ARG A 116 -1.71 6.08 15.08
CA ARG A 116 -1.37 6.40 16.48
C ARG A 116 -2.63 6.64 17.32
N GLU A 117 -3.67 7.27 16.75
CA GLU A 117 -4.99 7.37 17.39
C GLU A 117 -5.63 5.98 17.62
N PHE A 118 -5.40 5.02 16.72
CA PHE A 118 -5.93 3.66 16.88
C PHE A 118 -5.17 2.86 17.93
N GLU A 119 -3.86 3.05 18.04
CA GLU A 119 -3.04 2.49 19.11
C GLU A 119 -3.49 3.02 20.48
N SER A 120 -3.65 4.35 20.63
CA SER A 120 -4.07 4.95 21.89
C SER A 120 -5.46 4.49 22.33
N ASN A 121 -6.35 4.21 21.38
CA ASN A 121 -7.69 3.67 21.61
C ASN A 121 -7.75 2.12 21.65
N ARG A 122 -6.61 1.43 21.57
CA ARG A 122 -6.48 -0.05 21.59
C ARG A 122 -7.27 -0.77 20.48
N ILE A 123 -7.50 -0.10 19.35
CA ILE A 123 -8.03 -0.74 18.13
C ILE A 123 -6.94 -1.65 17.54
N ILE A 124 -5.68 -1.19 17.60
CA ILE A 124 -4.49 -1.98 17.28
C ILE A 124 -3.58 -2.05 18.52
N GLY A 125 -2.69 -3.04 18.57
CA GLY A 125 -1.77 -3.20 19.70
C GLY A 125 -0.71 -2.12 19.74
N GLN A 126 0.00 -1.94 18.62
CA GLN A 126 0.94 -0.83 18.41
C GLN A 126 1.13 -0.57 16.91
N VAL A 127 1.46 0.67 16.55
CA VAL A 127 2.08 0.95 15.25
C VAL A 127 3.55 0.57 15.35
N ASN A 128 4.11 -0.06 14.31
CA ASN A 128 5.52 -0.40 14.29
C ASN A 128 6.39 0.86 14.47
N SER A 129 7.53 0.70 15.17
CA SER A 129 8.50 1.79 15.40
C SER A 129 9.06 2.39 14.11
N VAL A 130 8.91 1.68 12.98
CA VAL A 130 9.30 2.11 11.65
C VAL A 130 8.14 1.84 10.69
N PHE A 131 7.93 2.72 9.71
CA PHE A 131 7.14 2.41 8.54
C PHE A 131 8.03 2.37 7.29
N TRP A 132 7.57 1.65 6.28
CA TRP A 132 8.31 1.48 5.04
C TRP A 132 7.67 2.33 3.95
N SER A 133 8.51 3.05 3.21
CA SER A 133 8.07 3.68 1.98
C SER A 133 8.96 3.30 0.80
N PHE A 134 8.36 3.08 -0.35
CA PHE A 134 9.07 2.97 -1.62
C PHE A 134 8.44 3.93 -2.63
N CYS A 135 9.21 4.38 -3.61
CA CYS A 135 8.67 5.19 -4.69
C CYS A 135 7.83 4.32 -5.61
N GLY A 136 6.58 4.74 -5.79
CA GLY A 136 5.65 4.13 -6.69
C GLY A 136 6.08 4.14 -8.16
N PHE A 137 5.23 3.57 -9.02
CA PHE A 137 5.47 3.47 -10.46
C PHE A 137 6.77 2.72 -10.75
N ILE A 138 6.77 1.41 -10.46
CA ILE A 138 7.87 0.50 -10.77
C ILE A 138 7.47 -0.36 -11.97
N PRO A 139 7.90 0.00 -13.20
CA PRO A 139 7.67 -0.80 -14.38
C PRO A 139 8.15 -2.25 -14.26
N ASP A 140 9.39 -2.49 -13.83
CA ASP A 140 9.93 -3.85 -13.79
C ASP A 140 9.41 -4.63 -12.57
N ALA A 141 8.23 -5.23 -12.71
CA ALA A 141 7.61 -6.05 -11.68
C ALA A 141 8.44 -7.30 -11.34
N ALA A 142 9.18 -7.87 -12.30
CA ALA A 142 10.00 -9.05 -12.06
C ALA A 142 11.20 -8.70 -11.18
N ARG A 143 11.88 -7.59 -11.47
CA ARG A 143 12.99 -7.10 -10.65
C ARG A 143 12.51 -6.67 -9.26
N LEU A 144 11.37 -5.98 -9.17
CA LEU A 144 10.69 -5.70 -7.90
C LEU A 144 10.51 -6.96 -7.06
N ALA A 145 9.93 -8.01 -7.65
CA ALA A 145 9.64 -9.28 -6.99
C ALA A 145 10.90 -10.06 -6.57
N ASN A 146 11.98 -10.00 -7.34
CA ASN A 146 13.19 -10.76 -7.08
C ASN A 146 14.21 -10.04 -6.19
N GLU A 147 14.25 -8.70 -6.21
CA GLU A 147 15.28 -7.92 -5.51
C GLU A 147 14.75 -7.20 -4.27
N MET A 148 13.67 -6.42 -4.41
CA MET A 148 13.21 -5.50 -3.37
C MET A 148 12.27 -6.19 -2.38
N LEU A 149 11.30 -6.97 -2.87
CA LEU A 149 10.28 -7.58 -2.01
C LEU A 149 10.83 -8.62 -1.01
N PRO A 150 11.82 -9.47 -1.34
CA PRO A 150 12.43 -10.37 -0.36
C PRO A 150 13.11 -9.61 0.77
N LYS A 151 13.81 -8.51 0.45
CA LYS A 151 14.45 -7.64 1.44
C LYS A 151 13.40 -6.95 2.33
N LEU A 152 12.31 -6.45 1.74
CA LEU A 152 11.21 -5.85 2.51
C LEU A 152 10.61 -6.86 3.49
N ALA A 153 10.30 -8.08 3.04
CA ALA A 153 9.76 -9.14 3.90
C ALA A 153 10.73 -9.49 5.04
N GLU A 154 12.02 -9.56 4.76
CA GLU A 154 13.06 -9.77 5.78
C GLU A 154 13.07 -8.64 6.81
N ARG A 155 12.97 -7.37 6.38
CA ARG A 155 12.90 -6.22 7.29
C ARG A 155 11.67 -6.27 8.19
N LEU A 156 10.50 -6.60 7.66
CA LEU A 156 9.28 -6.73 8.48
C LEU A 156 9.45 -7.78 9.60
N HIS A 157 10.09 -8.92 9.31
CA HIS A 157 10.39 -9.93 10.32
C HIS A 157 11.36 -9.42 11.39
N ARG A 158 12.40 -8.66 11.01
CA ARG A 158 13.36 -8.07 11.96
C ARG A 158 12.72 -7.08 12.94
N TYR A 159 11.67 -6.37 12.51
CA TYR A 159 10.91 -5.45 13.35
C TYR A 159 9.68 -6.12 14.01
N GLU A 160 9.64 -7.46 14.03
CA GLU A 160 8.60 -8.27 14.68
C GLU A 160 7.17 -7.91 14.23
N VAL A 161 6.99 -7.56 12.96
CA VAL A 161 5.71 -7.18 12.38
C VAL A 161 4.76 -8.38 12.39
N GLN A 162 3.53 -8.17 12.86
CA GLN A 162 2.50 -9.21 12.98
C GLN A 162 1.34 -9.05 12.02
N ALA A 163 1.16 -7.85 11.47
CA ALA A 163 0.28 -7.57 10.34
C ALA A 163 0.81 -6.33 9.58
N ALA A 164 0.49 -6.20 8.30
CA ALA A 164 0.88 -5.03 7.50
C ALA A 164 -0.31 -4.40 6.78
N LEU A 165 -0.48 -3.09 6.93
CA LEU A 165 -1.34 -2.25 6.09
C LEU A 165 -0.52 -1.70 4.93
N LEU A 166 -1.00 -1.87 3.70
CA LEU A 166 -0.34 -1.38 2.51
C LEU A 166 -1.20 -0.38 1.75
N ILE A 167 -0.60 0.74 1.37
CA ILE A 167 -1.29 1.86 0.73
C ILE A 167 -0.60 2.22 -0.61
N PRO A 168 -1.27 1.95 -1.75
CA PRO A 168 -0.79 2.32 -3.08
C PRO A 168 -1.10 3.78 -3.44
N ALA A 169 -0.17 4.44 -4.11
CA ALA A 169 -0.30 5.85 -4.49
C ALA A 169 -0.85 6.08 -5.90
N SER A 170 -0.46 5.26 -6.89
CA SER A 170 -0.90 5.33 -8.30
C SER A 170 -1.56 4.04 -8.79
N ARG A 171 -2.06 4.02 -10.04
CA ARG A 171 -2.57 2.81 -10.69
C ARG A 171 -1.52 1.69 -10.71
N LEU A 172 -0.30 1.96 -11.16
CA LEU A 172 0.77 0.95 -11.18
C LEU A 172 1.19 0.54 -9.77
N CYS A 173 1.09 1.46 -8.79
CA CYS A 173 1.34 1.12 -7.39
C CYS A 173 0.38 0.07 -6.84
N HIS A 174 -0.87 0.01 -7.31
CA HIS A 174 -1.79 -1.04 -6.86
C HIS A 174 -1.25 -2.43 -7.23
N GLN A 175 -0.56 -2.57 -8.36
CA GLN A 175 0.16 -3.80 -8.69
C GLN A 175 1.37 -3.99 -7.77
N SER A 176 2.26 -3.00 -7.66
CA SER A 176 3.48 -3.13 -6.87
C SER A 176 3.18 -3.48 -5.41
N VAL A 177 2.18 -2.83 -4.81
CA VAL A 177 1.69 -3.11 -3.46
C VAL A 177 1.00 -4.46 -3.37
N ALA A 178 0.24 -4.90 -4.38
CA ALA A 178 -0.30 -6.25 -4.41
C ALA A 178 0.79 -7.33 -4.44
N LEU A 179 1.85 -7.12 -5.20
CA LEU A 179 3.01 -8.02 -5.22
C LEU A 179 3.75 -8.00 -3.88
N ALA A 180 3.90 -6.83 -3.25
CA ALA A 180 4.45 -6.71 -1.90
C ALA A 180 3.61 -7.50 -0.89
N ALA A 181 2.29 -7.31 -0.89
CA ALA A 181 1.38 -8.05 -0.02
C ALA A 181 1.52 -9.56 -0.21
N ARG A 182 1.65 -10.04 -1.45
CA ARG A 182 1.90 -11.47 -1.73
C ARG A 182 3.22 -11.95 -1.14
N ALA A 183 4.32 -11.21 -1.33
CA ALA A 183 5.62 -11.57 -0.79
C ALA A 183 5.61 -11.64 0.74
N ILE A 184 4.94 -10.68 1.39
CA ILE A 184 4.78 -10.61 2.84
C ILE A 184 3.90 -11.76 3.37
N GLU A 185 2.80 -12.10 2.67
CA GLU A 185 1.95 -13.23 3.08
C GLU A 185 2.61 -14.59 2.82
N ILE A 186 3.44 -14.72 1.79
CA ILE A 186 4.30 -15.90 1.57
C ILE A 186 5.29 -16.08 2.72
N SER A 187 5.78 -14.98 3.31
CA SER A 187 6.70 -15.02 4.45
C SER A 187 6.00 -15.24 5.80
N GLY A 188 4.65 -15.30 5.82
CA GLY A 188 3.88 -15.61 7.01
C GLY A 188 3.37 -14.41 7.81
N ILE A 189 3.33 -13.21 7.22
CA ILE A 189 2.75 -12.01 7.83
C ILE A 189 1.44 -11.67 7.10
N PRO A 190 0.27 -11.61 7.77
CA PRO A 190 -0.99 -11.21 7.15
C PRO A 190 -0.99 -9.74 6.72
N THR A 191 -1.64 -9.44 5.61
CA THR A 191 -1.65 -8.10 5.00
C THR A 191 -3.06 -7.59 4.75
N MET A 192 -3.22 -6.27 4.66
CA MET A 192 -4.40 -5.61 4.10
C MET A 192 -3.96 -4.53 3.13
N ILE A 193 -4.45 -4.58 1.90
CA ILE A 193 -4.30 -3.47 0.95
C ILE A 193 -5.52 -2.58 1.07
N LEU A 194 -5.32 -1.27 1.21
CA LEU A 194 -6.36 -0.28 1.01
C LEU A 194 -6.31 0.21 -0.45
N ALA A 195 -7.34 -0.06 -1.25
CA ALA A 195 -7.33 0.15 -2.69
C ALA A 195 -8.44 1.09 -3.17
N VAL A 196 -8.12 1.92 -4.16
CA VAL A 196 -9.09 2.72 -4.93
C VAL A 196 -9.18 2.26 -6.39
N ASP A 197 -8.18 1.53 -6.89
CA ASP A 197 -8.23 0.75 -8.12
C ASP A 197 -8.25 -0.76 -7.78
N ARG A 198 -9.47 -1.26 -7.55
CA ARG A 198 -9.71 -2.68 -7.24
C ARG A 198 -9.22 -3.60 -8.36
N ALA A 199 -9.43 -3.22 -9.62
CA ALA A 199 -9.20 -4.10 -10.75
C ALA A 199 -7.72 -4.51 -10.85
N VAL A 200 -6.81 -3.57 -10.62
CA VAL A 200 -5.37 -3.83 -10.63
C VAL A 200 -4.94 -4.73 -9.46
N ALA A 201 -5.41 -4.44 -8.25
CA ALA A 201 -5.10 -5.25 -7.07
C ALA A 201 -5.62 -6.70 -7.20
N GLU A 202 -6.82 -6.88 -7.78
CA GLU A 202 -7.39 -8.20 -8.03
C GLU A 202 -6.68 -8.95 -9.16
N LYS A 203 -6.26 -8.26 -10.23
CA LYS A 203 -5.50 -8.87 -11.33
C LYS A 203 -4.17 -9.44 -10.84
N ALA A 204 -3.48 -8.73 -9.96
CA ALA A 204 -2.27 -9.22 -9.30
C ALA A 204 -2.55 -10.28 -8.20
N ARG A 205 -3.83 -10.55 -7.88
CA ARG A 205 -4.28 -11.47 -6.82
C ARG A 205 -3.67 -11.13 -5.47
N ALA A 206 -3.92 -9.91 -5.02
CA ALA A 206 -3.69 -9.51 -3.63
C ALA A 206 -4.38 -10.47 -2.65
N PRO A 207 -3.73 -10.81 -1.51
CA PRO A 207 -4.31 -11.67 -0.47
C PRO A 207 -5.58 -11.10 0.16
N ARG A 208 -5.52 -9.86 0.68
CA ARG A 208 -6.67 -9.15 1.21
C ARG A 208 -6.70 -7.72 0.66
N THR A 209 -7.86 -7.31 0.17
CA THR A 209 -8.07 -5.96 -0.36
C THR A 209 -9.32 -5.35 0.24
N ALA A 210 -9.18 -4.28 1.01
CA ALA A 210 -10.24 -3.34 1.32
C ALA A 210 -10.31 -2.31 0.20
N PHE A 211 -11.49 -2.04 -0.36
CA PHE A 211 -11.62 -1.06 -1.44
C PHE A 211 -12.85 -0.18 -1.32
N TYR A 212 -12.74 1.05 -1.82
CA TYR A 212 -13.84 2.02 -1.89
C TYR A 212 -13.66 2.94 -3.10
N ARG A 213 -14.64 3.80 -3.35
CA ARG A 213 -14.56 4.81 -4.42
C ARG A 213 -13.75 6.02 -3.97
N GLY A 214 -12.44 5.82 -3.83
CA GLY A 214 -11.50 6.88 -3.45
C GLY A 214 -10.78 7.51 -4.64
N GLN A 215 -9.69 8.21 -4.33
CA GLN A 215 -8.89 8.95 -5.30
C GLN A 215 -7.44 8.48 -5.27
N ILE A 216 -6.86 8.25 -6.45
CA ILE A 216 -5.43 8.02 -6.63
C ILE A 216 -4.66 9.23 -6.06
N GLY A 217 -3.59 8.99 -5.31
CA GLY A 217 -2.89 10.04 -4.56
C GLY A 217 -3.51 10.39 -3.20
N SER A 218 -4.72 9.91 -2.90
CA SER A 218 -5.45 10.20 -1.66
C SER A 218 -6.21 8.95 -1.15
N VAL A 219 -5.49 7.82 -1.03
CA VAL A 219 -6.09 6.50 -0.82
C VAL A 219 -6.54 6.26 0.63
N ALA A 220 -5.88 6.88 1.61
CA ALA A 220 -6.25 6.78 3.01
C ALA A 220 -7.32 7.78 3.44
N GLY A 221 -8.00 8.42 2.47
CA GLY A 221 -9.05 9.39 2.72
C GLY A 221 -8.78 10.76 2.10
N LYS A 222 -9.68 11.71 2.34
CA LYS A 222 -9.55 13.09 1.83
C LYS A 222 -8.57 13.90 2.70
N PRO A 223 -7.86 14.88 2.12
CA PRO A 223 -6.96 15.74 2.90
C PRO A 223 -7.74 16.57 3.91
N ASN A 224 -7.17 16.78 5.09
CA ASN A 224 -7.74 17.62 6.15
C ASN A 224 -9.14 17.19 6.62
N TRP A 225 -9.48 15.90 6.48
CA TRP A 225 -10.73 15.30 6.98
C TRP A 225 -10.43 14.04 7.82
N PRO A 226 -10.01 14.22 9.08
CA PRO A 226 -9.59 13.12 9.96
C PRO A 226 -10.62 12.01 10.13
N GLU A 227 -11.90 12.35 10.21
CA GLU A 227 -13.04 11.43 10.41
C GLU A 227 -13.17 10.49 9.22
N HIS A 228 -13.08 11.03 8.00
CA HIS A 228 -13.10 10.23 6.78
C HIS A 228 -11.90 9.28 6.70
N GLN A 229 -10.71 9.73 7.11
CA GLN A 229 -9.51 8.88 7.17
C GLN A 229 -9.65 7.78 8.22
N ARG A 230 -10.13 8.11 9.43
CA ARG A 230 -10.40 7.13 10.50
C ARG A 230 -11.39 6.07 10.03
N ARG A 231 -12.51 6.45 9.42
CA ARG A 231 -13.52 5.49 8.93
C ARG A 231 -12.92 4.48 7.97
N ILE A 232 -12.21 4.97 6.95
CA ILE A 232 -11.59 4.10 5.93
C ILE A 232 -10.63 3.10 6.59
N LEU A 233 -9.77 3.58 7.49
CA LEU A 233 -8.78 2.74 8.15
C LEU A 233 -9.42 1.75 9.12
N ASP A 234 -10.40 2.18 9.92
CA ASP A 234 -11.11 1.32 10.87
C ASP A 234 -11.86 0.20 10.14
N GLU A 235 -12.66 0.53 9.12
CA GLU A 235 -13.34 -0.48 8.32
C GLU A 235 -12.35 -1.43 7.64
N ALA A 236 -11.27 -0.91 7.05
CA ALA A 236 -10.26 -1.73 6.36
C ALA A 236 -9.54 -2.68 7.32
N LEU A 237 -9.07 -2.19 8.47
CA LEU A 237 -8.33 -2.99 9.44
C LEU A 237 -9.22 -4.07 10.07
N ARG A 238 -10.47 -3.76 10.40
CA ARG A 238 -11.42 -4.75 10.96
C ARG A 238 -11.64 -5.96 10.06
N TRP A 239 -11.43 -5.84 8.74
CA TRP A 239 -11.54 -6.99 7.83
C TRP A 239 -10.36 -7.96 7.88
N ILE A 240 -9.24 -7.60 8.50
CA ILE A 240 -8.07 -8.50 8.60
C ILE A 240 -8.42 -9.77 9.37
N GLU A 241 -9.13 -9.65 10.49
CA GLU A 241 -9.47 -10.77 11.38
C GLU A 241 -10.51 -11.75 10.79
N PRO A 242 -11.70 -11.30 10.33
CA PRO A 242 -12.77 -12.20 9.91
C PRO A 242 -12.54 -12.82 8.52
N MET A 243 -11.57 -12.34 7.75
CA MET A 243 -11.22 -12.98 6.47
C MET A 243 -10.51 -14.30 6.72
N GLY A 244 -11.14 -15.41 6.31
CA GLY A 244 -10.58 -16.77 6.36
C GLY A 244 -10.01 -17.29 5.03
N GLN A 245 -10.11 -16.50 3.95
CA GLN A 245 -9.59 -16.83 2.63
C GLN A 245 -9.26 -15.54 1.86
N PRO A 246 -8.45 -15.62 0.77
CA PRO A 246 -8.19 -14.45 -0.06
C PRO A 246 -9.45 -13.80 -0.62
N GLY A 247 -9.45 -12.47 -0.71
CA GLY A 247 -10.57 -11.77 -1.32
C GLY A 247 -10.56 -10.25 -1.15
N SER A 248 -11.64 -9.64 -1.63
CA SER A 248 -11.85 -8.20 -1.60
C SER A 248 -13.09 -7.84 -0.79
N LYS A 249 -13.04 -6.74 -0.05
CA LYS A 249 -14.14 -6.20 0.75
C LYS A 249 -14.39 -4.75 0.36
N LYS A 250 -15.63 -4.46 -0.03
CA LYS A 250 -16.06 -3.09 -0.33
C LYS A 250 -16.35 -2.39 0.99
N LEU A 251 -15.73 -1.24 1.22
CA LEU A 251 -16.01 -0.38 2.37
C LEU A 251 -17.28 0.44 2.14
N VAL A 252 -17.95 0.84 3.22
CA VAL A 252 -19.25 1.54 3.22
C VAL A 252 -19.07 3.06 3.44
N VAL A 253 -17.87 3.56 3.14
CA VAL A 253 -17.41 4.95 3.34
C VAL A 253 -18.36 6.01 2.77
N ASP A 254 -18.86 5.82 1.53
CA ASP A 254 -19.70 6.81 0.85
C ASP A 254 -21.02 7.08 1.59
N LEU A 255 -21.65 6.01 2.09
CA LEU A 255 -22.94 6.08 2.77
C LEU A 255 -22.80 6.79 4.11
N GLU A 256 -21.77 6.42 4.88
CA GLU A 256 -21.51 6.97 6.20
C GLU A 256 -21.07 8.44 6.12
N SER A 257 -20.24 8.78 5.13
CA SER A 257 -19.81 10.17 4.90
C SER A 257 -20.99 11.09 4.58
N GLN A 258 -22.01 10.61 3.85
CA GLN A 258 -23.22 11.41 3.58
C GLN A 258 -24.02 11.70 4.85
N VAL A 259 -24.11 10.71 5.76
CA VAL A 259 -24.82 10.86 7.04
C VAL A 259 -24.14 11.90 7.93
N GLU A 260 -22.82 11.93 7.95
CA GLU A 260 -22.04 12.86 8.78
C GLU A 260 -21.98 14.28 8.23
N VAL A 261 -21.85 14.43 6.90
CA VAL A 261 -22.00 15.74 6.25
C VAL A 261 -23.37 16.32 6.56
N ALA A 262 -24.42 15.48 6.62
CA ALA A 262 -25.75 15.91 7.03
C ALA A 262 -25.85 16.29 8.53
N ARG A 263 -24.89 15.84 9.37
CA ARG A 263 -24.75 16.21 10.79
C ARG A 263 -23.79 17.39 11.02
N GLY A 264 -23.14 17.91 9.97
CA GLY A 264 -22.22 19.05 10.04
C GLY A 264 -20.79 18.70 10.45
N GLU A 265 -20.45 17.42 10.49
CA GLU A 265 -19.09 16.94 10.75
C GLU A 265 -18.21 17.15 9.50
N ARG A 266 -16.99 17.65 9.68
CA ARG A 266 -16.01 17.95 8.63
C ARG A 266 -14.60 17.62 9.11
#